data_AF-A0ABD1J4R5-F1
#
_entry.id   AF-A0ABD1J4R5-F1
#
_cell.length_a   1.000
_cell.length_b   1.000
_cell.length_c   1.000
_cell.angle_alpha   90.00
_cell.angle_beta   90.00
_cell.angle_gamma   90.00
#
_symmetry.space_group_name_H-M   'P 1'
#
loop_
_entity.id
_entity.type
_entity.pdbx_description
1 polymer ?
#
loop_
_entity_poly.entity_id
_entity_poly.type
_entity_poly.pdbx_seq_one_letter_code
_entity_poly.pdbx_strand_id
1 'polypeptide(L)'
;MAFLQWDCKDVAKWIESLGYPHYRACFTENAITGRKLIHVNCRNLPKLGITDFEDMKAISAHVRKLLGVSEPVWSRSLAEFHRDDMGLFLERKSRTGECADVLTFNQFLRDRKSC
;
A
#
# COMPACT_ATOMS: atom_id res chain seq x y z
N MET A 1 5.27 11.27 4.90
CA MET A 1 4.16 10.32 4.61
C MET A 1 2.88 11.08 4.23
N ALA A 2 2.95 12.00 3.25
CA ALA A 2 1.79 12.81 2.86
C ALA A 2 0.65 11.96 2.28
N PHE A 3 0.99 10.83 1.65
CA PHE A 3 0.03 9.88 1.11
C PHE A 3 -0.94 9.31 2.15
N LEU A 4 -0.62 9.27 3.45
CA LEU A 4 -1.54 8.75 4.48
C LEU A 4 -2.78 9.62 4.68
N GLN A 5 -2.75 10.86 4.21
CA GLN A 5 -3.86 11.81 4.27
C GLN A 5 -4.66 11.85 2.95
N TRP A 6 -4.19 11.16 1.91
CA TRP A 6 -4.88 11.15 0.62
C TRP A 6 -6.24 10.49 0.71
N ASP A 7 -7.24 11.18 0.20
CA ASP A 7 -8.56 10.61 -0.03
C ASP A 7 -8.54 9.73 -1.31
N CYS A 8 -9.69 9.14 -1.65
CA CYS A 8 -9.78 8.30 -2.84
C CYS A 8 -9.62 9.09 -4.15
N LYS A 9 -9.92 10.40 -4.18
CA LYS A 9 -9.77 11.25 -5.36
C LYS A 9 -8.30 11.59 -5.60
N ASP A 10 -7.55 11.85 -4.53
CA ASP A 10 -6.11 12.10 -4.59
C ASP A 10 -5.36 10.86 -5.08
N VAL A 11 -5.72 9.68 -4.57
CA VAL A 11 -5.17 8.40 -5.08
C VAL A 11 -5.50 8.23 -6.56
N ALA A 12 -6.73 8.52 -6.97
CA ALA A 12 -7.14 8.35 -8.36
C ALA A 12 -6.43 9.34 -9.31
N LYS A 13 -6.19 10.58 -8.87
CA LYS A 13 -5.35 11.56 -9.60
C LYS A 13 -3.90 11.10 -9.70
N TRP A 14 -3.37 10.49 -8.64
CA TRP A 14 -2.03 9.93 -8.68
C TRP A 14 -1.93 8.81 -9.72
N ILE A 15 -2.89 7.88 -9.76
CA ILE A 15 -2.95 6.82 -10.78
C ILE A 15 -3.04 7.39 -12.20
N GLU A 16 -3.85 8.43 -12.40
CA GLU A 16 -3.93 9.16 -13.68
C GLU A 16 -2.58 9.77 -14.07
N SER A 17 -1.85 10.39 -13.11
CA SER A 17 -0.51 10.94 -13.37
C SER A 17 0.56 9.90 -13.71
N LEU A 18 0.32 8.62 -13.40
CA LEU A 18 1.18 7.50 -13.78
C LEU A 18 0.92 7.01 -15.22
N GLY A 19 -0.08 7.57 -15.92
CA GLY A 19 -0.46 7.16 -17.27
C GLY A 19 -1.62 6.16 -17.31
N TYR A 20 -2.35 5.96 -16.20
CA TYR A 20 -3.45 5.01 -16.09
C TYR A 20 -4.82 5.67 -15.85
N PRO A 21 -5.25 6.66 -16.67
CA PRO A 21 -6.50 7.40 -16.44
C PRO A 21 -7.75 6.51 -16.44
N HIS A 22 -7.73 5.41 -17.20
CA HIS A 22 -8.84 4.46 -17.31
C HIS A 22 -9.08 3.67 -16.01
N TYR A 23 -8.08 3.53 -15.14
CA TYR A 23 -8.24 2.88 -13.83
C TYR A 23 -8.70 3.82 -12.72
N ARG A 24 -8.88 5.11 -13.01
CA ARG A 24 -9.34 6.09 -12.01
C ARG A 24 -10.61 5.65 -11.28
N ALA A 25 -11.59 5.14 -12.03
CA ALA A 25 -12.86 4.66 -11.50
C ALA A 25 -12.67 3.48 -10.53
N CYS A 26 -11.77 2.54 -10.86
CA CYS A 26 -11.44 1.38 -10.02
C CYS A 26 -11.00 1.80 -8.61
N PHE A 27 -10.21 2.88 -8.48
CA PHE A 27 -9.75 3.35 -7.17
C PHE A 27 -10.81 4.18 -6.43
N THR A 28 -11.59 4.99 -7.13
CA THR A 28 -12.64 5.81 -6.50
C THR A 28 -13.83 4.98 -6.03
N GLU A 29 -14.33 4.05 -6.85
CA GLU A 29 -15.51 3.24 -6.56
C GLU A 29 -15.25 2.24 -5.43
N ASN A 30 -14.02 1.71 -5.34
CA ASN A 30 -13.60 0.84 -4.25
C ASN A 30 -13.11 1.61 -3.00
N ALA A 31 -13.26 2.94 -2.97
CA ALA A 31 -12.85 3.81 -1.86
C ALA A 31 -11.42 3.54 -1.37
N ILE A 32 -10.47 3.44 -2.30
CA ILE A 32 -9.05 3.21 -2.01
C ILE A 32 -8.42 4.55 -1.61
N THR A 33 -8.27 4.76 -0.31
CA THR A 33 -7.55 5.90 0.26
C THR A 33 -6.05 5.63 0.32
N GLY A 34 -5.24 6.66 0.57
CA GLY A 34 -3.79 6.49 0.63
C GLY A 34 -3.31 5.53 1.73
N ARG A 35 -4.08 5.38 2.81
CA ARG A 35 -3.85 4.38 3.87
C ARG A 35 -4.06 2.94 3.39
N LYS A 36 -4.93 2.73 2.40
CA LYS A 36 -5.24 1.41 1.83
C LYS A 36 -4.27 1.00 0.72
N LEU A 37 -3.39 1.90 0.25
CA LEU A 37 -2.42 1.61 -0.81
C LEU A 37 -1.50 0.42 -0.49
N ILE A 38 -1.22 0.15 0.79
CA ILE A 38 -0.43 -1.02 1.18
C ILE A 38 -1.05 -2.37 0.75
N HIS A 39 -2.37 -2.39 0.52
CA HIS A 39 -3.12 -3.55 0.04
C HIS A 39 -3.20 -3.62 -1.49
N VAL A 40 -2.75 -2.58 -2.22
CA VAL A 40 -2.74 -2.55 -3.68
C VAL A 40 -1.50 -3.30 -4.17
N ASN A 41 -1.70 -4.56 -4.52
CA ASN A 41 -0.67 -5.46 -5.04
C ASN A 41 -1.26 -6.38 -6.13
N CYS A 42 -0.41 -7.12 -6.83
CA CYS A 42 -0.84 -8.03 -7.90
C CYS A 42 -1.89 -9.08 -7.46
N ARG A 43 -2.01 -9.39 -6.16
CA ARG A 43 -3.05 -10.30 -5.67
C ARG A 43 -4.43 -9.64 -5.58
N ASN A 44 -4.47 -8.37 -5.21
CA ASN A 44 -5.71 -7.67 -4.91
C ASN A 44 -6.19 -6.77 -6.07
N LEU A 45 -5.31 -6.38 -6.99
CA LEU A 45 -5.64 -5.57 -8.16
C LEU A 45 -6.76 -6.17 -9.05
N PRO A 46 -6.82 -7.49 -9.31
CA PRO A 46 -7.93 -8.07 -10.06
C PRO A 46 -9.29 -7.86 -9.41
N LYS A 47 -9.34 -7.83 -8.07
CA LYS A 47 -10.58 -7.56 -7.31
C LYS A 47 -11.05 -6.12 -7.44
N LEU A 48 -10.15 -5.21 -7.83
CA LEU A 48 -10.46 -3.81 -8.12
C LEU A 48 -10.86 -3.58 -9.58
N GLY A 49 -10.81 -4.62 -10.43
CA GLY A 49 -11.08 -4.54 -11.87
C GLY A 49 -9.83 -4.32 -12.73
N ILE A 50 -8.63 -4.44 -12.16
CA ILE A 50 -7.36 -4.31 -12.90
C ILE A 50 -6.80 -5.72 -13.13
N THR A 51 -7.00 -6.22 -14.36
CA THR A 51 -6.67 -7.61 -14.73
C THR A 51 -5.53 -7.73 -15.73
N ASP A 52 -5.10 -6.62 -16.35
CA ASP A 52 -3.93 -6.64 -17.23
C ASP A 52 -2.65 -6.85 -16.41
N PHE A 53 -1.86 -7.85 -16.79
CA PHE A 53 -0.71 -8.27 -15.99
C PHE A 53 0.42 -7.23 -15.98
N GLU A 54 0.69 -6.55 -17.10
CA GLU A 54 1.75 -5.54 -17.17
C GLU A 54 1.36 -4.31 -16.37
N ASP A 55 0.09 -3.89 -16.46
CA ASP A 55 -0.42 -2.80 -15.63
C ASP A 55 -0.39 -3.15 -14.15
N MET A 56 -0.76 -4.39 -13.80
CA MET A 56 -0.69 -4.86 -12.42
C MET A 56 0.73 -4.78 -11.85
N LYS A 57 1.72 -5.18 -12.66
CA LYS A 57 3.14 -5.15 -12.29
C LYS A 57 3.64 -3.72 -12.12
N ALA A 58 3.33 -2.84 -13.07
CA ALA A 58 3.74 -1.45 -13.06
C ALA A 58 3.11 -0.68 -11.89
N ILE A 59 1.79 -0.78 -11.70
CA ILE A 59 1.07 -0.13 -10.59
C ILE A 59 1.61 -0.64 -9.25
N SER A 60 1.79 -1.95 -9.10
CA SER A 60 2.35 -2.51 -7.86
C SER A 60 3.76 -2.00 -7.57
N ALA A 61 4.60 -1.80 -8.60
CA ALA A 61 5.93 -1.22 -8.44
C ALA A 61 5.88 0.26 -8.04
N HIS A 62 5.00 1.05 -8.65
CA HIS A 62 4.78 2.45 -8.28
C HIS A 62 4.27 2.59 -6.84
N VAL A 63 3.36 1.73 -6.41
CA VAL A 63 2.89 1.67 -5.02
C VAL A 63 4.05 1.38 -4.07
N ARG A 64 4.88 0.36 -4.36
CA ARG A 64 6.05 0.05 -3.52
C ARG A 64 6.99 1.25 -3.39
N LYS A 65 7.28 1.92 -4.51
CA LYS A 65 8.12 3.13 -4.54
C LYS A 65 7.52 4.28 -3.73
N LEU A 66 6.21 4.52 -3.82
CA LEU A 66 5.52 5.58 -3.07
C LEU A 66 5.55 5.31 -1.56
N LEU A 67 5.33 4.06 -1.16
CA LEU A 67 5.30 3.64 0.24
C LEU A 67 6.70 3.47 0.85
N GLY A 68 7.74 3.37 0.03
CA GLY A 68 9.10 3.08 0.47
C GLY A 68 9.25 1.67 1.04
N VAL A 69 8.45 0.72 0.55
CA VAL A 69 8.52 -0.69 0.96
C VAL A 69 9.36 -1.50 -0.02
N SER A 70 10.11 -2.46 0.49
CA SER A 70 10.93 -3.33 -0.34
C SER A 70 10.08 -4.28 -1.20
N GLU A 71 10.64 -4.70 -2.33
CA GLU A 71 10.05 -5.77 -3.13
C GLU A 71 10.19 -7.11 -2.39
N PRO A 72 9.11 -7.91 -2.30
CA PRO A 72 9.19 -9.23 -1.69
C PRO A 72 10.17 -10.12 -2.46
N VAL A 73 11.17 -10.64 -1.76
CA VAL A 73 12.17 -11.55 -2.32
C VAL A 73 11.56 -12.94 -2.45
N TRP A 74 11.62 -13.54 -3.65
CA TRP A 74 11.05 -14.87 -3.91
C TRP A 74 11.72 -15.99 -3.12
N SER A 75 12.98 -15.82 -2.71
CA SER A 75 13.75 -16.77 -1.90
C SER A 75 13.60 -16.59 -0.39
N ARG A 76 12.64 -15.77 0.07
CA ARG A 76 12.37 -15.57 1.49
C ARG A 76 11.93 -16.86 2.17
N SER A 77 12.27 -17.02 3.46
CA SER A 77 11.75 -18.12 4.24
C SER A 77 10.26 -17.90 4.55
N LEU A 78 9.47 -18.96 4.62
CA LEU A 78 8.09 -18.88 5.11
C LEU A 78 8.01 -18.50 6.59
N ALA A 79 9.09 -18.71 7.35
CA ALA A 79 9.20 -18.32 8.75
C ALA A 79 9.41 -16.80 8.95
N GLU A 80 9.82 -16.07 7.90
CA GLU A 80 10.01 -14.63 7.96
C GLU A 80 8.69 -13.88 7.72
N PHE A 81 8.53 -12.69 8.31
CA PHE A 81 7.38 -11.83 8.05
C PHE A 81 7.20 -11.53 6.57
N HIS A 82 5.96 -11.51 6.07
CA HIS A 82 5.65 -11.33 4.65
C HIS A 82 6.01 -9.96 4.06
N ARG A 83 6.40 -9.00 4.89
CA ARG A 83 6.84 -7.66 4.49
C ARG A 83 8.00 -7.18 5.36
N ASP A 84 8.64 -6.12 4.89
CA ASP A 84 9.60 -5.33 5.65
C ASP A 84 8.93 -4.54 6.79
N ASP A 85 9.75 -3.96 7.67
CA ASP A 85 9.29 -3.19 8.84
C ASP A 85 8.38 -2.03 8.43
N MET A 86 8.69 -1.37 7.30
CA MET A 86 7.84 -0.31 6.76
C MET A 86 6.49 -0.85 6.31
N GLY A 87 6.45 -1.96 5.57
CA GLY A 87 5.22 -2.59 5.12
C GLY A 87 4.33 -3.03 6.27
N LEU A 88 4.90 -3.63 7.31
CA LEU A 88 4.16 -4.05 8.51
C LEU A 88 3.62 -2.84 9.30
N PHE A 89 4.40 -1.77 9.43
CA PHE A 89 3.95 -0.52 10.02
C PHE A 89 2.75 0.06 9.25
N LEU A 90 2.86 0.10 7.91
CA LEU A 90 1.81 0.63 7.03
C LEU A 90 0.55 -0.24 7.02
N GLU A 91 0.67 -1.56 7.15
CA GLU A 91 -0.47 -2.46 7.34
C GLU A 91 -1.24 -2.12 8.62
N ARG A 92 -0.54 -1.81 9.72
CA ARG A 92 -1.16 -1.38 10.98
C ARG A 92 -1.81 0.00 10.87
N LYS A 93 -1.18 0.93 10.15
CA LYS A 93 -1.70 2.27 9.79
C LYS A 93 -2.86 2.24 8.80
N SER A 94 -3.09 1.14 8.09
CA SER A 94 -4.16 1.05 7.10
C SER A 94 -5.56 1.11 7.73
N ARG A 95 -5.68 0.71 8.99
CA ARG A 95 -6.92 0.78 9.78
C ARG A 95 -7.17 2.21 10.27
N THR A 96 -8.43 2.59 10.36
CA THR A 96 -8.87 3.84 10.96
C THR A 96 -9.09 3.67 12.46
N GLY A 97 -8.66 4.62 13.28
CA GLY A 97 -8.87 4.64 14.72
C GLY A 97 -7.72 5.31 15.47
N GLU A 98 -7.98 5.81 16.68
CA GLU A 98 -7.02 6.59 17.48
C GLU A 98 -5.67 5.89 17.65
N CYS A 99 -5.70 4.59 17.97
CA CYS A 99 -4.47 3.79 18.13
C CYS A 99 -3.63 3.71 16.84
N ALA A 100 -4.28 3.62 15.67
CA ALA A 100 -3.57 3.60 14.40
C ALA A 100 -3.05 5.01 14.05
N ASP A 101 -3.80 6.06 14.37
CA ASP A 101 -3.43 7.44 14.09
C ASP A 101 -2.25 7.91 14.93
N VAL A 102 -2.21 7.57 16.22
CA VAL A 102 -1.12 7.92 17.14
C VAL A 102 0.17 7.14 16.84
N LEU A 103 0.07 5.91 16.33
CA LEU A 103 1.23 5.04 16.12
C LEU A 103 2.28 5.72 15.24
N THR A 104 3.48 5.93 15.77
CA THR A 104 4.63 6.42 15.01
C THR A 104 5.55 5.27 14.60
N PHE A 105 6.32 5.45 13.53
CA PHE A 105 7.26 4.43 13.07
C PHE A 105 8.30 4.06 14.14
N ASN A 106 8.78 5.06 14.91
CA ASN A 106 9.75 4.84 15.99
C ASN A 106 9.15 4.09 17.19
N GLN A 107 7.86 4.24 17.48
CA GLN A 107 7.18 3.41 18.48
C GLN A 107 7.03 1.98 17.97
N PHE A 108 6.60 1.81 16.73
CA PHE A 108 6.47 0.49 16.10
C PHE A 108 7.78 -0.32 16.12
N LEU A 109 8.92 0.31 15.80
CA LEU A 109 10.22 -0.36 15.86
C LEU A 109 10.64 -0.73 17.29
N ARG A 110 10.26 0.06 18.29
CA ARG A 110 10.53 -0.25 19.70
C ARG A 110 9.72 -1.46 20.16
N ASP A 111 8.42 -1.45 19.90
CA ASP A 111 7.52 -2.55 20.26
C ASP A 111 7.97 -3.89 19.65
N ARG A 112 8.48 -3.85 18.41
CA ARG A 112 9.03 -5.04 17.74
C ARG A 112 10.31 -5.59 18.35
N LYS A 113 11.17 -4.72 18.88
CA LYS A 113 12.47 -5.11 19.48
C LYS A 113 12.34 -5.59 20.92
N SER A 114 11.17 -5.38 21.55
CA SER A 114 10.88 -5.82 22.91
C SER A 114 10.35 -7.25 23.00
N CYS A 115 10.25 -7.97 21.88
CA CYS A 115 9.91 -9.40 21.82
C CYS A 115 11.14 -10.25 21.48
#